data_AF-A0A955QPR9-F1
#
_entry.id   AF-A0A955QPR9-F1
#
_cell.length_a   1.000
_cell.length_b   1.000
_cell.length_c   1.000
_cell.angle_alpha   90.00
_cell.angle_beta   90.00
_cell.angle_gamma   90.00
#
_symmetry.space_group_name_H-M   'P 1'
#
loop_
_entity.id
_entity.type
_entity.pdbx_description
1 polymer ?
#
loop_
_entity_poly.entity_id
_entity_poly.type
_entity_poly.pdbx_seq_one_letter_code
_entity_poly.pdbx_strand_id
1 'polypeptide(L)'
;MYGGMNRSVVPELKATDEKLIAETSRHYGSRTKAAEALVDQGFRFYYQDDLTRAMRCFNQAWLLDPKNPEVYWGFGSILHDQEKMCEAMTHFETAVSAGCYIHGLYP
;
A
#
# COMPACT_ATOMS: atom_id res chain seq x y z
N MET A 1 -9.02 -2.36 -1.73
CA MET A 1 -8.49 -0.98 -1.74
C MET A 1 -8.88 -0.30 -0.46
N TYR A 2 -7.94 0.46 0.11
CA TYR A 2 -8.25 1.31 1.24
C TYR A 2 -9.25 2.40 0.82
N GLY A 3 -10.25 2.66 1.67
CA GLY A 3 -11.34 3.59 1.37
C GLY A 3 -12.60 2.97 0.74
N GLY A 4 -12.72 1.64 0.74
CA GLY A 4 -13.99 0.93 0.47
C GLY A 4 -14.50 0.95 -0.98
N MET A 5 -13.85 1.69 -1.88
CA MET A 5 -14.23 1.69 -3.31
C MET A 5 -13.64 0.47 -4.02
N ASN A 6 -14.52 -0.38 -4.53
CA ASN A 6 -14.14 -1.42 -5.48
C ASN A 6 -13.82 -0.77 -6.83
N ARG A 7 -12.60 -0.28 -7.03
CA ARG A 7 -12.21 0.39 -8.29
C ARG A 7 -12.25 -0.55 -9.50
N SER A 8 -12.25 -1.87 -9.28
CA SER A 8 -12.35 -2.89 -10.32
C SER A 8 -13.70 -2.90 -11.05
N VAL A 9 -14.76 -2.33 -10.47
CA VAL A 9 -16.09 -2.21 -11.12
C VAL A 9 -16.31 -0.89 -11.85
N VAL A 10 -15.38 0.07 -11.75
CA VAL A 10 -15.43 1.32 -12.50
C VAL A 10 -14.49 1.20 -13.71
N PRO A 11 -15.01 1.15 -14.96
CA PRO A 11 -14.19 0.89 -16.16
C PRO A 11 -13.03 1.88 -16.34
N GLU A 12 -13.24 3.14 -15.98
CA GLU A 12 -12.26 4.22 -16.08
C GLU A 12 -11.09 4.04 -15.09
N LEU A 13 -11.41 3.59 -13.87
CA LEU A 13 -10.40 3.31 -12.85
C LEU A 13 -9.64 2.03 -13.18
N LYS A 14 -10.33 1.00 -13.69
CA LYS A 14 -9.70 -0.23 -14.15
C LYS A 14 -8.67 0.02 -15.27
N ALA A 15 -9.01 0.84 -16.27
CA ALA A 15 -8.08 1.18 -17.35
C ALA A 15 -6.87 1.99 -16.87
N THR A 16 -7.08 2.84 -15.85
CA THR A 16 -6.00 3.62 -15.23
C THR A 16 -5.08 2.72 -14.40
N ASP A 17 -5.65 1.79 -13.65
CA ASP A 17 -4.95 0.77 -12.86
C ASP A 17 -4.12 -0.15 -13.76
N GLU A 18 -4.66 -0.59 -14.90
CA GLU A 18 -3.94 -1.40 -15.89
C GLU A 18 -2.76 -0.64 -16.53
N LYS A 19 -2.96 0.64 -16.88
CA LYS A 19 -1.89 1.51 -17.38
C LYS A 19 -0.78 1.68 -16.36
N LEU A 20 -1.14 1.96 -15.11
CA LEU A 20 -0.19 2.10 -14.01
C LEU A 20 0.62 0.81 -13.85
N ILE A 21 -0.04 -0.35 -13.84
CA ILE A 21 0.63 -1.65 -13.73
C ILE A 21 1.62 -1.84 -14.89
N ALA A 22 1.22 -1.56 -16.12
CA ALA A 22 2.07 -1.72 -17.30
C ALA A 22 3.29 -0.79 -17.28
N GLU A 23 3.10 0.49 -16.94
CA GLU A 23 4.16 1.50 -16.94
C GLU A 23 5.17 1.26 -15.81
N THR A 24 4.67 1.02 -14.59
CA THR A 24 5.53 0.79 -13.43
C THR A 24 6.27 -0.55 -13.53
N SER A 25 5.62 -1.62 -13.97
CA SER A 25 6.31 -2.90 -14.16
C SER A 25 7.37 -2.85 -15.27
N ARG A 26 7.19 -2.02 -16.31
CA ARG A 26 8.22 -1.77 -17.32
C ARG A 26 9.39 -0.96 -16.77
N HIS A 27 9.13 0.04 -15.94
CA HIS A 27 10.16 0.90 -15.35
C HIS A 27 11.00 0.16 -14.30
N TYR A 28 10.36 -0.58 -13.40
CA TYR A 28 11.01 -1.30 -12.29
C TYR A 28 11.38 -2.76 -12.61
N GLY A 29 11.00 -3.25 -13.80
CA GLY A 29 11.28 -4.59 -14.31
C GLY A 29 10.33 -5.68 -13.81
N SER A 30 9.65 -5.50 -12.67
CA SER A 30 8.61 -6.41 -12.20
C SER A 30 7.56 -5.69 -11.36
N ARG A 31 6.38 -6.32 -11.21
CA ARG A 31 5.29 -5.81 -10.35
C ARG A 31 5.71 -5.75 -8.88
N THR A 32 6.43 -6.76 -8.40
CA THR A 32 6.90 -6.83 -7.01
C THR A 32 7.88 -5.70 -6.69
N LYS A 33 8.88 -5.47 -7.55
CA LYS A 33 9.83 -4.36 -7.38
C LYS A 33 9.16 -2.99 -7.48
N ALA A 34 8.18 -2.85 -8.37
CA ALA A 34 7.37 -1.64 -8.45
C ALA A 34 6.57 -1.41 -7.16
N ALA A 35 5.99 -2.47 -6.59
CA ALA A 35 5.25 -2.39 -5.33
C ALA A 35 6.16 -1.98 -4.17
N GLU A 36 7.33 -2.60 -4.02
CA GLU A 36 8.34 -2.25 -3.01
C GLU A 36 8.75 -0.78 -3.12
N ALA A 37 9.08 -0.30 -4.32
CA ALA A 37 9.46 1.10 -4.53
C ALA A 37 8.33 2.09 -4.18
N LEU A 38 7.08 1.73 -4.43
CA LEU A 38 5.92 2.53 -4.07
C LEU A 38 5.62 2.48 -2.56
N VAL A 39 5.88 1.37 -1.88
CA VAL A 39 5.83 1.27 -0.42
C VAL A 39 6.84 2.23 0.20
N ASP A 40 8.10 2.18 -0.24
CA ASP A 40 9.16 3.09 0.21
C ASP A 40 8.76 4.56 0.03
N GLN A 41 8.21 4.88 -1.15
CA GLN A 41 7.71 6.22 -1.43
C GLN A 41 6.53 6.60 -0.53
N GLY A 42 5.63 5.65 -0.26
CA GLY A 42 4.50 5.83 0.66
C GLY A 42 4.97 6.17 2.07
N PHE A 43 5.95 5.44 2.60
CA PHE A 43 6.53 5.75 3.91
C PHE A 43 7.26 7.09 3.93
N ARG A 44 7.97 7.48 2.86
CA ARG A 44 8.56 8.82 2.78
C ARG A 44 7.51 9.93 2.88
N PHE A 45 6.37 9.79 2.21
CA PHE A 45 5.28 10.77 2.34
C PHE A 45 4.60 10.71 3.72
N TYR A 46 4.46 9.52 4.29
CA TYR A 46 3.95 9.34 5.64
C TYR A 46 4.80 10.08 6.68
N TYR A 47 6.13 9.93 6.63
CA TYR A 47 7.05 10.66 7.50
C TYR A 47 7.10 12.18 7.24
N GLN A 48 6.56 12.63 6.10
CA GLN A 48 6.35 14.06 5.79
C GLN A 48 4.96 14.56 6.19
N ASP A 49 4.15 13.74 6.87
CA ASP A 49 2.75 14.00 7.23
C ASP A 49 1.80 14.21 6.02
N ASP A 50 2.26 13.87 4.80
CA ASP A 50 1.41 13.86 3.61
C ASP A 50 0.68 12.51 3.49
N LEU A 51 -0.26 12.30 4.41
CA LEU A 51 -1.05 11.07 4.50
C LEU A 51 -1.85 10.79 3.22
N THR A 52 -2.22 11.84 2.47
CA THR A 52 -2.95 11.70 1.19
C THR A 52 -2.08 11.05 0.13
N ARG A 53 -0.85 11.54 -0.06
CA ARG A 53 0.08 10.93 -1.03
C ARG A 53 0.57 9.57 -0.55
N ALA A 54 0.82 9.41 0.74
CA ALA A 54 1.20 8.13 1.34
C ALA A 54 0.13 7.06 1.03
N MET A 55 -1.14 7.38 1.29
CA MET A 55 -2.26 6.49 1.02
C MET A 55 -2.38 6.13 -0.47
N ARG A 56 -2.13 7.10 -1.36
CA ARG A 56 -2.13 6.83 -2.81
C ARG A 56 -1.04 5.83 -3.19
N CYS A 57 0.17 6.02 -2.68
CA CYS A 57 1.31 5.13 -2.92
C CYS A 57 1.03 3.71 -2.42
N PHE A 58 0.52 3.56 -1.19
CA PHE A 58 0.17 2.24 -0.65
C PHE A 58 -0.95 1.56 -1.44
N ASN A 59 -1.96 2.30 -1.92
CA ASN A 59 -2.99 1.74 -2.80
C ASN A 59 -2.44 1.26 -4.15
N GLN A 60 -1.48 1.99 -4.72
CA GLN A 60 -0.80 1.59 -5.96
C GLN A 60 0.08 0.36 -5.74
N ALA A 61 0.80 0.30 -4.62
CA ALA A 61 1.59 -0.87 -4.23
C ALA A 61 0.69 -2.11 -4.02
N TRP A 62 -0.46 -1.95 -3.34
CA TRP A 62 -1.46 -3.01 -3.17
C TRP A 62 -1.98 -3.56 -4.51
N LEU A 63 -2.22 -2.67 -5.48
CA LEU A 63 -2.68 -3.07 -6.81
C LEU A 63 -1.61 -3.90 -7.55
N LEU A 64 -0.34 -3.55 -7.37
CA LEU A 64 0.78 -4.24 -8.00
C LEU A 64 1.07 -5.58 -7.34
N ASP A 65 1.11 -5.61 -6.01
CA ASP A 65 1.33 -6.78 -5.19
C ASP A 65 0.44 -6.75 -3.94
N PRO A 66 -0.76 -7.36 -3.99
CA PRO A 66 -1.66 -7.41 -2.84
C PRO A 66 -1.17 -8.38 -1.75
N LYS A 67 -0.08 -9.12 -1.97
CA LYS A 67 0.50 -10.00 -0.94
C LYS A 67 1.63 -9.33 -0.17
N ASN A 68 2.04 -8.12 -0.56
CA ASN A 68 3.10 -7.41 0.14
C ASN A 68 2.61 -6.99 1.54
N PRO A 69 3.21 -7.52 2.62
CA PRO A 69 2.76 -7.24 3.98
C PRO A 69 2.99 -5.78 4.41
N GLU A 70 4.00 -5.10 3.87
CA GLU A 70 4.32 -3.70 4.21
C GLU A 70 3.24 -2.71 3.76
N VAL A 71 2.50 -3.06 2.69
CA VAL A 71 1.34 -2.29 2.24
C VAL A 71 0.26 -2.23 3.33
N TYR A 72 0.00 -3.37 3.97
CA TYR A 72 -0.97 -3.45 5.07
C TYR A 72 -0.48 -2.72 6.31
N TRP A 73 0.83 -2.77 6.57
CA TRP A 73 1.43 -1.95 7.62
C TRP A 73 1.22 -0.46 7.35
N GLY A 74 1.51 0.01 6.13
CA GLY A 74 1.28 1.41 5.73
C GLY A 74 -0.18 1.86 5.85
N PHE A 75 -1.14 0.99 5.51
CA PHE A 75 -2.57 1.27 5.76
C PHE A 75 -2.89 1.37 7.25
N GLY A 76 -2.35 0.45 8.06
CA GLY A 76 -2.51 0.48 9.51
C GLY A 76 -1.94 1.76 10.13
N SER A 77 -0.74 2.19 9.72
CA SER A 77 -0.10 3.42 10.21
C SER A 77 -0.95 4.66 9.91
N ILE A 78 -1.48 4.79 8.70
CA ILE A 78 -2.32 5.94 8.34
C ILE A 78 -3.66 5.91 9.10
N LEU A 79 -4.27 4.74 9.31
CA LEU A 79 -5.49 4.62 10.10
C LEU A 79 -5.28 4.95 11.58
N HIS A 80 -4.16 4.51 12.12
CA HIS A 80 -3.77 4.79 13.49
C HIS A 80 -3.68 6.31 13.71
N ASP A 81 -3.05 7.04 12.78
CA ASP A 81 -2.93 8.50 12.86
C ASP A 81 -4.27 9.22 12.61
N GLN A 82 -5.23 8.55 11.96
CA GLN A 82 -6.61 9.01 11.82
C GLN A 82 -7.50 8.61 13.02
N GLU A 83 -6.93 8.10 14.10
CA GLU A 83 -7.62 7.60 15.30
C GLU A 83 -8.58 6.42 15.05
N LYS A 84 -8.49 5.77 13.89
CA LYS A 84 -9.33 4.61 13.52
C LYS A 84 -8.71 3.31 14.01
N MET A 85 -8.61 3.18 15.32
CA MET A 85 -7.83 2.13 15.97
C MET A 85 -8.27 0.71 15.62
N CYS A 86 -9.58 0.44 15.53
CA CYS A 86 -10.09 -0.89 15.19
C CYS A 86 -9.70 -1.31 13.76
N GLU A 87 -9.87 -0.39 12.79
CA GLU A 87 -9.48 -0.65 11.40
C GLU A 87 -7.96 -0.81 11.29
N ALA A 88 -7.19 0.03 11.98
CA ALA A 88 -5.73 -0.03 11.99
C ALA A 88 -5.24 -1.41 12.47
N MET A 89 -5.84 -1.92 13.56
CA MET A 89 -5.49 -3.22 14.12
C MET A 89 -5.71 -4.36 13.10
N THR A 90 -6.84 -4.37 12.40
CA THR A 90 -7.12 -5.39 11.37
C THR A 90 -6.05 -5.37 10.27
N HIS A 91 -5.58 -4.19 9.86
CA HIS A 91 -4.52 -4.07 8.87
C HIS A 91 -3.15 -4.52 9.42
N PHE A 92 -2.82 -4.19 10.66
CA PHE A 92 -1.59 -4.66 11.30
C PHE A 92 -1.57 -6.19 11.47
N GLU A 93 -2.68 -6.79 11.90
CA GLU A 93 -2.83 -8.25 11.99
C GLU A 93 -2.64 -8.93 10.63
N THR A 94 -3.21 -8.33 9.57
CA THR A 94 -3.03 -8.81 8.20
C THR A 94 -1.57 -8.73 7.77
N ALA A 95 -0.87 -7.63 8.08
CA ALA A 95 0.54 -7.45 7.77
C ALA A 95 1.40 -8.53 8.46
N VAL A 96 1.19 -8.74 9.76
CA VAL A 96 1.94 -9.74 10.55
C VAL A 96 1.65 -11.15 10.04
N SER A 97 0.39 -11.49 9.79
CA SER A 97 -0.01 -12.80 9.25
C SER A 97 0.57 -13.08 7.86
N ALA A 98 0.70 -12.05 7.01
CA ALA A 98 1.33 -12.13 5.70
C ALA A 98 2.87 -12.18 5.73
N GLY A 99 3.48 -12.13 6.92
CA GLY A 99 4.93 -12.25 7.08
C GLY A 99 5.68 -10.93 7.00
N CYS A 100 5.10 -9.81 7.46
CA CYS A 100 5.81 -8.54 7.60
C CYS A 100 7.07 -8.74 8.47
N TYR A 101 8.24 -8.76 7.84
CA TYR A 101 9.53 -8.69 8.53
C TYR A 101 9.93 -7.23 8.62
N ILE A 102 9.53 -6.58 9.71
CA ILE A 102 9.95 -5.22 9.97
C ILE A 102 11.41 -5.30 10.42
N HIS A 103 12.34 -4.89 9.55
CA HIS A 103 13.75 -4.75 9.90
C HIS A 103 13.87 -3.81 11.12
N GLY A 104 14.13 -4.37 12.30
CA GLY A 104 14.33 -3.63 13.56
C GLY A 104 13.23 -3.77 14.62
N LEU A 105 12.19 -4.58 14.41
CA LEU A 105 11.08 -4.78 15.39
C LEU A 105 11.08 -6.17 16.06
N TYR A 106 12.00 -7.06 15.69
CA TYR A 106 12.38 -8.22 16.50
C TYR A 106 13.92 -8.22 16.68
N PRO A 107 14.43 -8.47 17.90
CA PRO A 107 15.86 -8.57 18.19
C PRO A 107 16.52 -9.78 17.51
#